data_AF-A0A3C0ATJ9-F1
#
_entry.id   AF-A0A3C0ATJ9-F1
#
_cell.length_a   1.000
_cell.length_b   1.000
_cell.length_c   1.000
_cell.angle_alpha   90.00
_cell.angle_beta   90.00
_cell.angle_gamma   90.00
#
_symmetry.space_group_name_H-M   'P 1'
#
loop_
_entity.id
_entity.type
_entity.pdbx_description
1 polymer ?
#
loop_
_entity_poly.entity_id
_entity_poly.type
_entity_poly.pdbx_seq_one_letter_code
_entity_poly.pdbx_strand_id
1 'polypeptide(L)'
;MYYSNGNYEAFARPKKPVGIDSKNAYIIGTGLAALSAACYLVRDAQMPGDHIHVLEKDAVPGGACDGANIPGVGYVMRGGREMDNHFEVMWDLFRSIPSIETDGVSVLDEYYWLNKEDPNYSLCRSTKARGVDAGTNGRFALSDKASMEIMKLFFTPDEELYGKKISDFFDDEVF
;
A
#
# COMPACT_ATOMS: atom_id res chain seq x y z
N MET A 1 20.50 -6.19 -5.94
CA MET A 1 19.44 -5.28 -6.43
C MET A 1 20.04 -3.89 -6.60
N TYR A 2 19.44 -3.06 -7.44
CA TYR A 2 19.73 -1.63 -7.55
C TYR A 2 18.39 -0.88 -7.68
N TYR A 3 18.36 0.39 -7.31
CA TYR A 3 17.17 1.23 -7.47
C TYR A 3 17.20 1.96 -8.81
N SER A 4 16.03 2.16 -9.38
CA SER A 4 15.84 2.94 -10.59
C SER A 4 14.49 3.66 -10.54
N ASN A 5 14.27 4.57 -11.49
CA ASN A 5 12.99 5.22 -11.74
C ASN A 5 12.84 5.49 -13.24
N GLY A 6 11.62 5.88 -13.62
CA GLY A 6 11.29 6.24 -14.99
C GLY A 6 11.00 5.06 -15.91
N ASN A 7 10.53 5.39 -17.11
CA ASN A 7 9.90 4.45 -18.03
C ASN A 7 10.83 3.35 -18.55
N TYR A 8 12.13 3.63 -18.67
CA TYR A 8 13.08 2.68 -19.25
C TYR A 8 13.12 1.37 -18.45
N GLU A 9 13.29 1.48 -17.14
CA GLU A 9 13.31 0.32 -16.24
C GLU A 9 11.89 -0.19 -15.96
N ALA A 10 10.90 0.71 -15.87
CA ALA A 10 9.52 0.31 -15.62
C ALA A 10 8.89 -0.52 -16.76
N PHE A 11 9.31 -0.36 -18.00
CA PHE A 11 8.78 -1.14 -19.13
C PHE A 11 9.71 -2.27 -19.60
N ALA A 12 10.94 -2.32 -19.10
CA ALA A 12 11.84 -3.44 -19.36
C ALA A 12 11.30 -4.73 -18.72
N ARG A 13 11.61 -5.87 -19.34
CA ARG A 13 11.31 -7.19 -18.77
C ARG A 13 12.61 -7.90 -18.41
N PRO A 14 12.72 -8.47 -17.20
CA PRO A 14 13.93 -9.18 -16.79
C PRO A 14 14.11 -10.46 -17.61
N LYS A 15 15.38 -10.83 -17.84
CA LYS A 15 15.70 -12.16 -18.35
C LYS A 15 15.42 -13.20 -17.26
N LYS A 16 15.05 -14.42 -17.68
CA LYS A 16 14.87 -15.56 -16.78
C LYS A 16 16.14 -15.77 -15.94
N PRO A 17 16.06 -15.75 -14.59
CA PRO A 17 17.23 -15.98 -13.74
C PRO A 17 17.80 -17.39 -13.91
N VAL A 18 19.12 -17.50 -13.86
CA VAL A 18 19.82 -18.80 -14.01
C VAL A 18 19.42 -19.75 -12.88
N GLY A 19 19.08 -20.99 -13.25
CA GLY A 19 18.74 -22.06 -12.33
C GLY A 19 17.42 -21.88 -11.57
N ILE A 20 16.53 -20.99 -12.01
CA ILE A 20 15.23 -20.79 -11.34
C ILE A 20 14.33 -22.04 -11.41
N ASP A 21 14.43 -22.82 -12.48
CA ASP A 21 13.62 -24.03 -12.71
C ASP A 21 13.88 -25.16 -11.71
N SER A 22 14.99 -25.11 -10.96
CA SER A 22 15.32 -26.10 -9.92
C SER A 22 15.15 -25.57 -8.50
N LYS A 23 14.64 -24.35 -8.34
CA LYS A 23 14.43 -23.70 -7.03
C LYS A 23 12.96 -23.82 -6.61
N ASN A 24 12.75 -23.79 -5.29
CA ASN A 24 11.43 -23.77 -4.67
C ASN A 24 11.34 -22.58 -3.70
N ALA A 25 10.14 -22.02 -3.55
CA ALA A 25 9.85 -20.93 -2.63
C ALA A 25 8.79 -21.37 -1.62
N TYR A 26 9.04 -21.08 -0.34
CA TYR A 26 8.10 -21.33 0.75
C TYR A 26 7.80 -19.98 1.42
N ILE A 27 6.55 -19.55 1.35
CA ILE A 27 6.11 -18.23 1.78
C ILE A 27 5.13 -18.40 2.93
N ILE A 28 5.44 -17.82 4.09
CA ILE A 28 4.63 -17.95 5.31
C ILE A 28 3.60 -16.82 5.37
N GLY A 29 2.33 -17.19 5.40
CA GLY A 29 1.17 -16.30 5.34
C GLY A 29 0.71 -15.99 3.91
N THR A 30 -0.49 -15.43 3.80
CA THR A 30 -1.11 -14.98 2.54
C THR A 30 -1.53 -13.50 2.58
N GLY A 31 -0.91 -12.71 3.46
CA GLY A 31 -1.05 -11.26 3.42
C GLY A 31 -0.49 -10.67 2.12
N LEU A 32 -0.76 -9.39 1.89
CA LEU A 32 -0.33 -8.66 0.68
C LEU A 32 1.14 -8.91 0.33
N ALA A 33 2.05 -8.85 1.29
CA ALA A 33 3.48 -9.09 1.04
C ALA A 33 3.79 -10.48 0.47
N ALA A 34 3.16 -11.52 1.02
CA ALA A 34 3.35 -12.90 0.60
C ALA A 34 2.82 -13.15 -0.82
N LEU A 35 1.61 -12.64 -1.10
CA LEU A 35 0.99 -12.76 -2.41
C LEU A 35 1.74 -11.95 -3.47
N SER A 36 2.21 -10.75 -3.13
CA SER A 36 3.08 -9.95 -4.01
C SER A 36 4.37 -10.70 -4.34
N ALA A 37 5.03 -11.31 -3.35
CA ALA A 37 6.24 -12.10 -3.58
C ALA A 37 5.97 -13.28 -4.54
N ALA A 38 4.87 -14.01 -4.35
CA ALA A 38 4.47 -15.09 -5.26
C ALA A 38 4.24 -14.58 -6.69
N CYS A 39 3.59 -13.43 -6.86
CA CYS A 39 3.37 -12.82 -8.17
C CYS A 39 4.69 -12.48 -8.87
N TYR A 40 5.66 -11.89 -8.16
CA TYR A 40 6.98 -11.58 -8.72
C TYR A 40 7.80 -12.83 -9.05
N LEU A 41 7.67 -13.91 -8.26
CA LEU A 41 8.29 -15.19 -8.59
C LEU A 41 7.74 -15.78 -9.89
N VAL A 42 6.44 -15.68 -10.11
CA VAL A 42 5.81 -16.12 -11.37
C VAL A 42 6.20 -15.19 -12.52
N ARG A 43 5.98 -13.88 -12.38
CA ARG A 43 6.08 -12.92 -13.48
C ARG A 43 7.52 -12.64 -13.90
N ASP A 44 8.38 -12.33 -12.93
CA ASP A 44 9.71 -11.79 -13.21
C ASP A 44 10.79 -12.86 -13.12
N ALA A 45 10.72 -13.69 -12.08
CA ALA A 45 11.63 -14.82 -11.96
C ALA A 45 11.26 -15.97 -12.91
N GLN A 46 10.02 -16.03 -13.40
CA GLN A 46 9.55 -17.12 -14.26
C GLN A 46 9.75 -18.48 -13.58
N MET A 47 9.54 -18.53 -12.25
CA MET A 47 9.55 -19.76 -11.47
C MET A 47 8.29 -20.59 -11.80
N PRO A 48 8.40 -21.91 -12.01
CA PRO A 48 7.24 -22.78 -12.14
C PRO A 48 6.28 -22.64 -10.95
N GLY A 49 4.97 -22.53 -11.21
CA GLY A 49 3.99 -22.29 -10.16
C GLY A 49 3.89 -23.41 -9.13
N ASP A 50 4.14 -24.65 -9.54
CA ASP A 50 4.19 -25.83 -8.68
C ASP A 50 5.40 -25.84 -7.72
N HIS A 51 6.36 -24.93 -7.90
CA HIS A 51 7.50 -24.71 -6.99
C HIS A 51 7.25 -23.57 -5.98
N ILE A 52 6.08 -22.94 -6.00
CA ILE A 52 5.73 -21.82 -5.11
C ILE A 52 4.69 -22.32 -4.10
N HIS A 53 5.10 -22.45 -2.84
CA HIS A 53 4.26 -22.93 -1.75
C HIS A 53 3.92 -21.77 -0.81
N VAL A 54 2.66 -21.35 -0.80
CA VAL A 54 2.16 -20.32 0.13
C VAL A 54 1.40 -21.01 1.26
N LEU A 55 1.79 -20.74 2.50
CA LEU A 55 1.31 -21.45 3.68
C LEU A 55 0.47 -20.52 4.55
N GLU A 56 -0.84 -20.75 4.60
CA GLU A 56 -1.78 -19.97 5.41
C GLU A 56 -2.26 -20.76 6.63
N LYS A 57 -2.39 -20.05 7.75
CA LYS A 57 -3.02 -20.57 8.96
C LYS A 57 -4.54 -20.44 8.91
N ASP A 58 -5.04 -19.33 8.38
CA ASP A 58 -6.46 -19.01 8.30
C ASP A 58 -7.17 -19.76 7.15
N ALA A 59 -8.50 -19.80 7.18
CA ALA A 59 -9.30 -20.51 6.17
C ALA A 59 -9.37 -19.78 4.81
N VAL A 60 -9.00 -18.50 4.77
CA VAL A 60 -9.07 -17.64 3.59
C VAL A 60 -7.78 -16.84 3.45
N PRO A 61 -7.33 -16.55 2.22
CA PRO A 61 -6.16 -15.73 2.02
C PRO A 61 -6.44 -14.24 2.23
N GLY A 62 -5.37 -13.45 2.32
CA GLY A 62 -5.43 -11.97 2.26
C GLY A 62 -4.89 -11.26 3.50
N GLY A 63 -4.73 -11.96 4.62
CA GLY A 63 -4.26 -11.35 5.86
C GLY A 63 -5.11 -10.12 6.20
N ALA A 64 -4.50 -8.96 6.46
CA ALA A 64 -5.20 -7.72 6.82
C ALA A 64 -6.02 -7.03 5.69
N CYS A 65 -6.09 -7.63 4.50
CA CYS A 65 -6.92 -7.18 3.38
C CYS A 65 -8.22 -8.00 3.29
N ASP A 66 -8.93 -8.13 4.41
CA ASP A 66 -10.20 -8.87 4.51
C ASP A 66 -11.43 -8.01 4.22
N GLY A 67 -12.49 -8.69 3.83
CA GLY A 67 -13.86 -8.20 3.86
C GLY A 67 -14.79 -9.41 3.78
N ALA A 68 -15.67 -9.59 4.77
CA ALA A 68 -16.52 -10.77 4.84
C ALA A 68 -17.89 -10.46 5.44
N ASN A 69 -18.91 -11.19 4.99
CA ASN A 69 -20.19 -11.26 5.69
C ASN A 69 -20.14 -12.42 6.70
N ILE A 70 -19.96 -12.09 7.97
CA ILE A 70 -19.80 -13.05 9.05
C ILE A 70 -21.19 -13.45 9.59
N PRO A 71 -21.58 -14.74 9.53
CA PRO A 71 -22.88 -15.20 10.03
C PRO A 71 -23.12 -14.79 11.49
N GLY A 72 -24.28 -14.19 11.76
CA GLY A 72 -24.65 -13.70 13.09
C GLY A 72 -24.00 -12.38 13.51
N VAL A 73 -23.07 -11.83 12.73
CA VAL A 73 -22.42 -10.52 12.98
C VAL A 73 -22.79 -9.51 11.89
N GLY A 74 -22.68 -9.89 10.62
CA GLY A 74 -22.91 -9.04 9.45
C GLY A 74 -21.64 -8.76 8.65
N TYR A 75 -21.66 -7.73 7.80
CA TYR A 75 -20.51 -7.31 7.01
C TYR A 75 -19.42 -6.70 7.90
N VAL A 76 -18.20 -7.22 7.77
CA VAL A 76 -17.03 -6.80 8.53
C VAL A 76 -15.87 -6.59 7.59
N MET A 77 -15.15 -5.49 7.81
CA MET A 77 -13.88 -5.15 7.17
C MET A 77 -12.98 -4.56 8.27
N ARG A 78 -11.80 -5.14 8.51
CA ARG A 78 -10.91 -4.65 9.58
C ARG A 78 -10.37 -3.23 9.35
N GLY A 79 -10.36 -2.76 8.11
CA GLY A 79 -10.04 -1.38 7.80
C GLY A 79 -10.06 -1.09 6.30
N GLY A 80 -10.30 0.16 5.95
CA GLY A 80 -10.11 0.65 4.58
C GLY A 80 -8.63 0.73 4.21
N ARG A 81 -8.36 0.82 2.91
CA ARG A 81 -7.02 1.08 2.37
C ARG A 81 -7.09 2.35 1.54
N GLU A 82 -6.24 3.30 1.89
CA GLU A 82 -6.04 4.53 1.12
C GLU A 82 -4.80 4.31 0.26
N MET A 83 -4.94 4.44 -1.05
CA MET A 83 -3.85 4.24 -2.01
C MET A 83 -3.57 5.53 -2.74
N ASP A 84 -2.29 5.73 -3.07
CA ASP A 84 -1.80 6.92 -3.78
C ASP A 84 -1.19 6.53 -5.13
N ASN A 85 -1.10 7.50 -6.05
CA ASN A 85 -0.52 7.27 -7.38
C ASN A 85 0.97 6.92 -7.34
N HIS A 86 1.70 7.31 -6.28
CA HIS A 86 3.11 6.99 -6.10
C HIS A 86 3.39 5.73 -5.27
N PHE A 87 2.43 4.79 -5.22
CA PHE A 87 2.72 3.43 -4.76
C PHE A 87 3.42 2.63 -5.88
N GLU A 88 4.64 3.05 -6.22
CA GLU A 88 5.40 2.64 -7.43
C GLU A 88 5.44 1.11 -7.61
N VAL A 89 5.83 0.38 -6.57
CA VAL A 89 5.95 -1.09 -6.62
C VAL A 89 4.57 -1.76 -6.69
N MET A 90 3.57 -1.19 -6.04
CA MET A 90 2.21 -1.71 -6.07
C MET A 90 1.62 -1.62 -7.47
N TRP A 91 1.78 -0.48 -8.15
CA TRP A 91 1.25 -0.30 -9.51
C TRP A 91 2.06 -1.07 -10.55
N ASP A 92 3.36 -1.28 -10.34
CA ASP A 92 4.13 -2.23 -11.13
C ASP A 92 3.55 -3.65 -11.06
N LEU A 93 3.11 -4.10 -9.88
CA LEU A 93 2.48 -5.40 -9.69
C LEU A 93 1.09 -5.45 -10.35
N PHE A 94 0.19 -4.55 -9.95
CA PHE A 94 -1.24 -4.65 -10.30
C PHE A 94 -1.55 -4.40 -11.78
N ARG A 95 -0.67 -3.75 -12.55
CA ARG A 95 -0.80 -3.73 -14.03
C ARG A 95 -0.68 -5.10 -14.69
N SER A 96 -0.17 -6.09 -13.96
CA SER A 96 0.02 -7.47 -14.44
C SER A 96 -1.04 -8.45 -13.90
N ILE A 97 -1.88 -8.00 -12.96
CA ILE A 97 -2.94 -8.83 -12.38
C ILE A 97 -4.22 -8.56 -13.17
N PRO A 98 -4.85 -9.58 -13.77
CA PRO A 98 -6.12 -9.40 -14.46
C PRO A 98 -7.22 -8.94 -13.49
N SER A 99 -8.11 -8.06 -13.96
CA SER A 99 -9.36 -7.75 -13.27
C SER A 99 -10.26 -8.98 -13.22
N ILE A 100 -11.06 -9.07 -12.16
CA ILE A 100 -12.11 -10.09 -11.99
C ILE A 100 -13.47 -9.61 -12.51
N GLU A 101 -13.65 -8.30 -12.70
CA GLU A 101 -14.91 -7.69 -13.15
C GLU A 101 -14.92 -7.48 -14.66
N THR A 102 -13.76 -7.14 -15.26
CA THR A 102 -13.64 -6.79 -16.68
C THR A 102 -12.60 -7.64 -17.39
N ASP A 103 -13.05 -8.43 -18.38
CA ASP A 103 -12.15 -9.29 -19.16
C ASP A 103 -11.14 -8.47 -20.00
N GLY A 104 -9.90 -8.96 -20.07
CA GLY A 104 -8.81 -8.32 -20.82
C GLY A 104 -8.23 -7.04 -20.19
N VAL A 105 -8.65 -6.68 -18.97
CA VAL A 105 -8.25 -5.45 -18.26
C VAL A 105 -7.44 -5.81 -17.02
N SER A 106 -6.46 -4.99 -16.63
CA SER A 106 -5.71 -5.20 -15.38
C SER A 106 -6.40 -4.52 -14.19
N VAL A 107 -6.05 -4.94 -12.96
CA VAL A 107 -6.51 -4.26 -11.74
C VAL A 107 -6.09 -2.79 -11.73
N LEU A 108 -4.90 -2.45 -12.26
CA LEU A 108 -4.49 -1.04 -12.39
C LEU A 108 -5.43 -0.26 -13.31
N ASP A 109 -5.78 -0.81 -14.47
CA ASP A 109 -6.62 -0.11 -15.46
C ASP A 109 -7.99 0.22 -14.87
N GLU A 110 -8.63 -0.76 -14.23
CA GLU A 110 -9.93 -0.56 -13.59
C GLU A 110 -9.85 0.44 -12.44
N TYR A 111 -8.84 0.33 -11.58
CA TYR A 111 -8.62 1.28 -10.50
C TYR A 111 -8.40 2.70 -11.04
N TYR A 112 -7.64 2.84 -12.11
CA TYR A 112 -7.32 4.10 -12.75
C TYR A 112 -8.56 4.75 -13.38
N TRP A 113 -9.39 4.00 -14.10
CA TRP A 113 -10.62 4.51 -14.69
C TRP A 113 -11.61 4.95 -13.63
N LEU A 114 -11.84 4.10 -12.62
CA LEU A 114 -12.74 4.40 -11.51
C LEU A 114 -12.37 5.71 -10.80
N ASN A 115 -11.10 5.87 -10.44
CA ASN A 115 -10.65 7.06 -9.71
C ASN A 115 -10.60 8.34 -10.58
N LYS A 116 -10.72 8.20 -11.91
CA LYS A 116 -10.93 9.33 -12.82
C LYS A 116 -12.40 9.68 -13.03
N GLU A 117 -13.26 8.68 -13.05
CA GLU A 117 -14.71 8.85 -13.16
C GLU A 117 -15.32 9.39 -11.86
N ASP A 118 -14.84 8.92 -10.71
CA ASP A 118 -15.23 9.34 -9.37
C ASP A 118 -14.00 9.75 -8.55
N PRO A 119 -13.47 10.98 -8.76
CA PRO A 119 -12.29 11.43 -8.03
C PRO A 119 -12.62 11.64 -6.54
N ASN A 120 -11.83 11.01 -5.66
CA ASN A 120 -12.04 11.10 -4.22
C ASN A 120 -11.64 12.48 -3.66
N TYR A 121 -12.56 13.12 -2.92
CA TYR A 121 -12.29 14.32 -2.12
C TYR A 121 -13.22 14.39 -0.90
N SER A 122 -12.84 15.15 0.12
CA SER A 122 -13.64 15.32 1.33
C SER A 122 -14.41 16.65 1.30
N LEU A 123 -15.73 16.59 1.49
CA LEU A 123 -16.59 17.78 1.68
C LEU A 123 -16.56 18.29 3.13
N CYS A 124 -16.19 17.44 4.09
CA CYS A 124 -16.07 17.78 5.50
C CYS A 124 -15.06 16.85 6.15
N ARG A 125 -13.85 17.37 6.44
CA ARG A 125 -12.73 16.55 6.92
C ARG A 125 -12.80 16.25 8.42
N SER A 126 -13.35 17.17 9.20
CA SER A 126 -13.42 17.09 10.65
C SER A 126 -14.68 17.75 11.20
N THR A 127 -15.22 17.18 12.28
CA THR A 127 -16.37 17.72 13.01
C THR A 127 -16.03 17.85 14.49
N LYS A 128 -16.76 18.72 15.17
CA LYS A 128 -16.72 18.93 16.63
C LYS A 128 -18.13 19.00 17.18
N ALA A 129 -18.26 18.98 18.50
CA ALA A 129 -19.53 19.22 19.20
C ALA A 129 -20.73 18.40 18.65
N ARG A 130 -20.50 17.12 18.32
CA ARG A 130 -21.50 16.17 17.77
C ARG A 130 -21.97 16.53 16.35
N GLY A 131 -21.03 16.64 15.41
CA GLY A 131 -21.32 16.73 13.98
C GLY A 131 -21.33 18.15 13.39
N VAL A 132 -20.95 19.17 14.17
CA VAL A 132 -20.76 20.53 13.66
C VAL A 132 -19.42 20.62 12.94
N ASP A 133 -19.38 21.25 11.77
CA ASP A 133 -18.12 21.50 11.06
C ASP A 133 -17.08 22.14 12.00
N ALA A 134 -15.86 21.58 12.01
CA ALA A 134 -14.79 22.10 12.84
C ALA A 134 -14.37 23.53 12.43
N GLY A 135 -14.63 23.94 11.18
CA GLY A 135 -14.32 25.27 10.64
C GLY A 135 -12.85 25.45 10.28
N THR A 136 -12.11 24.36 10.07
CA THR A 136 -10.68 24.38 9.72
C THR A 136 -10.45 24.87 8.29
N ASN A 137 -11.46 24.76 7.42
CA ASN A 137 -11.45 25.24 6.03
C ASN A 137 -10.23 24.73 5.24
N GLY A 138 -9.82 23.48 5.49
CA GLY A 138 -8.66 22.85 4.85
C GLY A 138 -7.30 23.46 5.21
N ARG A 139 -7.23 24.31 6.24
CA ARG A 139 -5.97 24.93 6.70
C ARG A 139 -5.30 24.05 7.75
N PHE A 140 -3.97 23.97 7.69
CA PHE A 140 -3.19 23.27 8.72
C PHE A 140 -3.10 24.03 10.04
N ALA A 141 -3.18 25.37 10.01
CA ALA A 141 -3.03 26.24 11.19
C ALA A 141 -1.69 26.07 11.95
N LEU A 142 -0.63 25.68 11.25
CA LEU A 142 0.72 25.57 11.82
C LEU A 142 1.33 26.95 12.08
N SER A 143 1.93 27.12 13.26
CA SER A 143 2.78 28.27 13.55
C SER A 143 4.14 28.15 12.84
N ASP A 144 4.91 29.24 12.81
CA ASP A 144 6.29 29.22 12.30
C ASP A 144 7.14 28.24 13.11
N LYS A 145 6.92 28.16 14.43
CA LYS A 145 7.63 27.22 15.30
C LYS A 145 7.27 25.77 14.97
N ALA A 146 5.98 25.45 14.85
CA ALA A 146 5.52 24.11 14.46
C ALA A 146 6.10 23.69 13.10
N SER A 147 6.11 24.61 12.14
CA SER A 147 6.71 24.39 10.82
C SER A 147 8.21 24.11 10.90
N MET A 148 8.95 24.85 11.75
CA MET A 148 10.38 24.63 11.97
C MET A 148 10.67 23.29 12.65
N GLU A 149 9.81 22.82 13.55
CA GLU A 149 9.96 21.50 14.16
C GLU A 149 9.75 20.39 13.13
N ILE A 150 8.72 20.49 12.28
CA ILE A 150 8.49 19.53 11.19
C ILE A 150 9.69 19.51 10.22
N MET A 151 10.23 20.67 9.86
CA MET A 151 11.43 20.77 9.03
C MET A 151 12.65 20.15 9.71
N LYS A 152 12.80 20.34 11.03
CA LYS A 152 13.87 19.72 11.79
C LYS A 152 13.75 18.19 11.72
N LEU A 153 12.54 17.63 11.88
CA LEU A 153 12.31 16.19 11.74
C LEU A 153 12.76 15.71 10.35
N PHE A 154 12.34 16.41 9.29
CA PHE A 154 12.66 16.06 7.91
C PHE A 154 14.17 16.01 7.63
N PHE A 155 14.96 16.88 8.27
CA PHE A 155 16.43 16.89 8.13
C PHE A 155 17.18 16.07 9.18
N THR A 156 16.48 15.46 10.13
CA THR A 156 17.11 14.63 11.17
C THR A 156 17.45 13.26 10.59
N PRO A 157 18.70 12.77 10.71
CA PRO A 157 19.03 11.40 10.30
C PRO A 157 18.23 10.36 11.09
N ASP A 158 17.83 9.28 10.41
CA ASP A 158 17.06 8.19 11.02
C ASP A 158 17.72 7.61 12.27
N GLU A 159 19.05 7.53 12.29
CA GLU A 159 19.82 7.01 13.42
C GLU A 159 19.61 7.83 14.70
N GLU A 160 19.35 9.13 14.56
CA GLU A 160 19.04 10.01 15.68
C GLU A 160 17.58 9.89 16.15
N LEU A 161 16.72 9.21 15.38
CA LEU A 161 15.29 9.02 15.68
C LEU A 161 15.01 7.67 16.35
N TYR A 162 15.98 6.76 16.41
CA TYR A 162 15.79 5.43 17.01
C TYR A 162 15.36 5.50 18.48
N GLY A 163 14.26 4.80 18.79
CA GLY A 163 13.69 4.72 20.13
C GLY A 163 12.96 5.97 20.60
N LYS A 164 12.86 7.02 19.77
CA LYS A 164 12.12 8.24 20.10
C LYS A 164 10.64 8.11 19.71
N LYS A 165 9.77 8.72 20.51
CA LYS A 165 8.36 8.90 20.22
C LYS A 165 8.15 10.23 19.49
N ILE A 166 7.01 10.36 18.81
CA ILE A 166 6.58 11.63 18.20
C ILE A 166 6.55 12.75 19.26
N SER A 167 6.07 12.46 20.47
CA SER A 167 6.03 13.40 21.61
C SER A 167 7.40 13.79 22.16
N ASP A 168 8.46 13.07 21.80
CA ASP A 168 9.83 13.43 22.20
C ASP A 168 10.44 14.44 21.21
N PHE A 169 9.79 14.65 20.06
CA PHE A 169 10.28 15.50 18.98
C PHE A 169 9.47 16.80 18.83
N PHE A 170 8.16 16.74 19.06
CA PHE A 170 7.24 17.86 18.90
C PHE A 170 6.66 18.34 20.22
N ASP A 171 6.42 19.64 20.32
CA ASP A 171 5.65 20.21 21.43
C ASP A 171 4.21 20.60 21.03
N ASP A 172 3.51 21.28 21.94
CA ASP A 172 2.10 21.65 21.82
C ASP A 172 1.82 22.59 20.62
N GLU A 173 2.83 23.15 19.97
CA GLU A 173 2.63 23.93 18.74
C GLU A 173 2.23 23.05 17.53
N VAL A 174 2.58 21.75 17.58
CA VAL A 174 2.23 20.77 16.52
C VAL A 174 0.94 20.00 16.85
N PHE A 175 0.63 19.79 18.13
CA PHE A 175 -0.53 19.00 18.58
C PHE A 175 -1.81 19.83 18.72
#